data_AF-A0A428KND7-F1
#
_entry.id   AF-A0A428KND7-F1
#
_cell.length_a   1.000
_cell.length_b   1.000
_cell.length_c   1.000
_cell.angle_alpha   90.00
_cell.angle_beta   90.00
_cell.angle_gamma   90.00
#
_symmetry.space_group_name_H-M   'P 1'
#
loop_
_entity.id
_entity.type
_entity.pdbx_description
1 polymer ?
#
loop_
_entity_poly.entity_id
_entity_poly.type
_entity_poly.pdbx_seq_one_letter_code
_entity_poly.pdbx_strand_id
1 'polypeptide(L)'
;MLRFTHCIVVYFVTIHTFVSRSNLLLFNTYVYLHIHLKITLVTMPHQGEILQEAIKNSGISITRIVDELGITRPTIYRKFKDDTLDYGFVKRVGEIIGHDFSSDFTSLQQSVLPFAVNSVTNSVTNSPVKPVLHRSVTSPTVDPDIAKQLMQLQQKYIALLEAYNDLLLKVYGPR
;
A
#
# COMPACT_ATOMS: atom_id res chain seq x y z
N MET A 1 67.05 -25.13 18.22
CA MET A 1 66.61 -24.30 17.07
C MET A 1 65.13 -24.52 16.71
N LEU A 2 64.61 -25.75 16.71
CA LEU A 2 63.24 -26.08 16.25
C LEU A 2 62.07 -25.49 17.08
N ARG A 3 62.26 -25.25 18.38
CA ARG A 3 61.22 -24.68 19.27
C ARG A 3 60.98 -23.19 19.07
N PHE A 4 61.97 -22.46 18.56
CA PHE A 4 61.88 -21.01 18.35
C PHE A 4 61.03 -20.70 17.10
N THR A 5 61.19 -21.48 16.04
CA THR A 5 60.43 -21.35 14.79
C THR A 5 58.94 -21.63 14.99
N HIS A 6 58.59 -22.62 15.81
CA HIS A 6 57.18 -22.95 16.08
C HIS A 6 56.46 -21.85 16.87
N CYS A 7 57.15 -21.16 17.77
CA CYS A 7 56.57 -20.08 18.57
C CYS A 7 56.24 -18.84 17.70
N ILE A 8 57.11 -18.52 16.73
CA ILE A 8 56.93 -17.40 15.79
C ILE A 8 55.73 -17.64 14.86
N VAL A 9 55.58 -18.87 14.35
CA VAL A 9 54.46 -19.22 13.45
C VAL A 9 53.12 -19.12 14.20
N VAL A 10 53.04 -19.60 15.45
CA VAL A 10 51.83 -19.51 16.26
C VAL A 10 51.47 -18.05 16.56
N TYR A 11 52.45 -17.20 16.86
CA TYR A 11 52.22 -15.78 17.12
C TYR A 11 51.72 -15.04 15.88
N PHE A 12 52.30 -15.32 14.70
CA PHE A 12 51.88 -14.72 13.44
C PHE A 12 50.46 -15.14 13.03
N VAL A 13 50.12 -16.42 13.18
CA VAL A 13 48.75 -16.93 12.92
C VAL A 13 47.75 -16.28 13.88
N THR A 14 48.12 -16.10 15.15
CA THR A 14 47.23 -15.50 16.16
C THR A 14 47.00 -14.01 15.86
N ILE A 15 48.05 -13.25 15.51
CA ILE A 15 47.93 -11.84 15.11
C ILE A 15 47.12 -11.70 13.83
N HIS A 16 47.36 -12.53 12.81
CA HIS A 16 46.60 -12.47 11.56
C HIS A 16 45.11 -12.79 11.77
N THR A 17 44.81 -13.75 12.64
CA THR A 17 43.43 -14.11 13.01
C THR A 17 42.77 -13.00 13.85
N PHE A 18 43.52 -12.35 14.74
CA PHE A 18 43.06 -11.22 15.53
C PHE A 18 42.77 -9.98 14.67
N VAL A 19 43.69 -9.65 13.75
CA VAL A 19 43.55 -8.55 12.77
C VAL A 19 42.40 -8.82 11.80
N SER A 20 42.20 -10.06 11.34
CA SER A 20 41.04 -10.41 10.52
C SER A 20 39.72 -10.27 11.28
N ARG A 21 39.68 -10.67 12.56
CA ARG A 21 38.48 -10.55 13.40
C ARG A 21 38.14 -9.09 13.74
N SER A 22 39.12 -8.24 14.03
CA SER A 22 38.88 -6.82 14.31
C SER A 22 38.43 -6.05 13.06
N ASN A 23 39.01 -6.34 11.89
CA ASN A 23 38.51 -5.79 10.62
C ASN A 23 37.08 -6.25 10.29
N LEU A 24 36.73 -7.51 10.61
CA LEU A 24 35.37 -8.01 10.44
C LEU A 24 34.37 -7.30 11.37
N LEU A 25 34.75 -7.02 12.62
CA LEU A 25 33.91 -6.27 13.55
C LEU A 25 33.70 -4.82 13.10
N LEU A 26 34.75 -4.15 12.65
CA LEU A 26 34.65 -2.79 12.09
C LEU A 26 33.81 -2.74 10.81
N PHE A 27 33.92 -3.77 9.96
CA PHE A 27 33.07 -3.91 8.78
C PHE A 27 31.61 -4.14 9.16
N ASN A 28 31.34 -4.99 10.16
CA ASN A 28 29.97 -5.26 10.63
C ASN A 28 29.31 -4.03 11.23
N THR A 29 30.04 -3.26 12.05
CA THR A 29 29.51 -2.03 12.63
C THR A 29 29.33 -0.92 11.60
N TYR A 30 30.23 -0.81 10.61
CA TYR A 30 30.08 0.12 9.50
C TYR A 30 28.86 -0.22 8.63
N VAL A 31 28.66 -1.49 8.29
CA VAL A 31 27.48 -1.97 7.58
C VAL A 31 26.21 -1.73 8.39
N TYR A 32 26.23 -2.02 9.69
CA TYR A 32 25.09 -1.77 10.58
C TYR A 32 24.76 -0.28 10.69
N LEU A 33 25.77 0.58 10.83
CA LEU A 33 25.59 2.04 10.87
C LEU A 33 25.08 2.58 9.53
N HIS A 34 25.57 2.05 8.41
CA HIS A 34 25.11 2.44 7.07
C HIS A 34 23.66 2.01 6.82
N ILE A 35 23.31 0.78 7.21
CA ILE A 35 21.94 0.25 7.13
C ILE A 35 21.01 1.04 8.06
N HIS A 36 21.41 1.29 9.30
CA HIS A 36 20.60 2.03 10.28
C HIS A 36 20.43 3.51 9.87
N LEU A 37 21.47 4.14 9.33
CA LEU A 37 21.40 5.52 8.81
C LEU A 37 20.45 5.61 7.61
N LYS A 38 20.50 4.62 6.70
CA LYS A 38 19.58 4.54 5.55
C LYS A 38 18.13 4.29 5.99
N ILE A 39 17.90 3.40 6.96
CA ILE A 39 16.56 3.09 7.49
C ILE A 39 15.95 4.27 8.24
N THR A 40 16.73 4.97 9.05
CA THR A 40 16.26 6.14 9.83
C THR A 40 15.83 7.30 8.94
N LEU A 41 16.35 7.38 7.70
CA LEU A 41 15.99 8.41 6.72
C LEU A 41 14.75 8.06 5.87
N VAL A 42 14.16 6.87 6.03
CA VAL A 42 12.89 6.52 5.39
C VAL A 42 11.75 7.05 6.27
N THR A 43 11.58 8.37 6.27
CA THR A 43 10.32 8.97 6.73
C THR A 43 9.27 8.67 5.68
N MET A 44 8.21 7.95 6.05
CA MET A 44 7.09 7.69 5.14
C MET A 44 6.51 9.04 4.69
N PRO A 45 6.66 9.42 3.42
CA PRO A 45 6.15 10.71 2.95
C PRO A 45 4.64 10.75 3.15
N HIS A 46 4.12 11.88 3.65
CA HIS A 46 2.67 12.07 3.74
C HIS A 46 2.10 12.03 2.33
N GLN A 47 1.08 11.19 2.11
CA GLN A 47 0.49 11.06 0.79
C GLN A 47 -0.07 12.39 0.27
N GLY A 48 -0.60 13.23 1.17
CA GLY A 48 -1.01 14.59 0.85
C GLY A 48 0.11 15.50 0.38
N GLU A 49 1.33 15.35 0.90
CA GLU A 49 2.49 16.14 0.52
C GLU A 49 3.00 15.75 -0.88
N ILE A 50 3.05 14.44 -1.17
CA ILE A 50 3.36 13.91 -2.51
C ILE A 50 2.39 14.48 -3.55
N LEU A 51 1.09 14.46 -3.22
CA LEU A 51 0.06 14.98 -4.12
C LEU A 51 0.23 16.50 -4.36
N GLN A 52 0.54 17.26 -3.31
CA GLN A 52 0.78 18.69 -3.41
C GLN A 52 2.00 19.00 -4.28
N GLU A 53 3.08 18.24 -4.12
CA GLU A 53 4.30 18.40 -4.91
C GLU A 53 4.05 18.08 -6.40
N ALA A 54 3.34 16.99 -6.70
CA ALA A 54 2.97 16.64 -8.07
C ALA A 54 2.10 17.72 -8.74
N ILE A 55 1.12 18.27 -8.01
CA ILE A 55 0.31 19.38 -8.51
C ILE A 55 1.18 20.61 -8.80
N LYS A 56 2.10 20.95 -7.89
CA LYS A 56 3.01 22.08 -8.08
C LYS A 56 3.93 21.89 -9.30
N ASN A 57 4.43 20.67 -9.49
CA ASN A 57 5.30 20.32 -10.62
C ASN A 57 4.55 20.30 -11.96
N SER A 58 3.25 19.98 -11.96
CA SER A 58 2.40 20.04 -13.16
C SER A 58 2.15 21.47 -13.68
N GLY A 59 2.34 22.49 -12.84
CA GLY A 59 2.05 23.89 -13.18
C GLY A 59 0.56 24.23 -13.27
N ILE A 60 -0.34 23.28 -12.96
CA ILE A 60 -1.79 23.49 -13.00
C ILE A 60 -2.24 24.16 -11.71
N SER A 61 -3.04 25.23 -11.85
CA SER A 61 -3.58 25.94 -10.69
C SER A 61 -4.54 25.07 -9.89
N ILE A 62 -4.45 25.17 -8.56
CA ILE A 62 -5.37 24.48 -7.62
C ILE A 62 -6.82 24.81 -7.93
N THR A 63 -7.12 26.03 -8.38
CA THR A 63 -8.46 26.45 -8.83
C THR A 63 -9.04 25.49 -9.86
N ARG A 64 -8.26 25.20 -10.91
CA ARG A 64 -8.71 24.34 -12.00
C ARG A 64 -8.94 22.91 -11.51
N ILE A 65 -8.08 22.42 -10.62
CA ILE A 65 -8.20 21.08 -10.06
C ILE A 65 -9.46 20.95 -9.21
N VAL A 66 -9.77 21.95 -8.37
CA VAL A 66 -10.97 21.89 -7.52
C VAL A 66 -12.26 22.01 -8.34
N ASP A 67 -12.23 22.80 -9.41
CA ASP A 67 -13.36 22.95 -10.33
C ASP A 67 -13.65 21.62 -11.07
N GLU A 68 -12.62 20.94 -11.58
CA GLU A 68 -12.74 19.64 -12.25
C GLU A 68 -13.15 18.51 -11.29
N LEU A 69 -12.67 18.54 -10.04
CA LEU A 69 -13.04 17.56 -9.02
C LEU A 69 -14.43 17.81 -8.41
N GLY A 70 -15.02 18.98 -8.63
CA GLY A 70 -16.29 19.39 -8.02
C GLY A 70 -16.21 19.56 -6.49
N ILE A 71 -15.06 19.97 -5.97
CA ILE A 71 -14.84 20.19 -4.52
C ILE A 71 -14.45 21.64 -4.22
N THR A 72 -14.43 22.01 -2.95
CA THR A 72 -14.03 23.36 -2.52
C THR A 72 -12.53 23.45 -2.22
N ARG A 73 -11.93 24.64 -2.36
CA ARG A 73 -10.52 24.88 -2.00
C ARG A 73 -10.13 24.44 -0.58
N PRO A 74 -10.91 24.73 0.48
CA PRO A 74 -10.58 24.25 1.82
C PRO A 74 -10.52 22.72 1.91
N THR A 75 -11.30 22.01 1.08
CA THR A 75 -11.31 20.55 1.05
C THR A 75 -10.02 19.99 0.49
N ILE A 76 -9.49 20.56 -0.59
CA ILE A 76 -8.22 20.09 -1.15
C ILE A 76 -7.03 20.43 -0.25
N TYR A 77 -7.04 21.59 0.40
CA TYR A 77 -5.99 21.94 1.38
C TYR A 77 -5.99 21.04 2.60
N ARG A 78 -7.17 20.54 3.02
CA ARG A 78 -7.26 19.53 4.06
C ARG A 78 -6.65 18.21 3.59
N LYS A 79 -6.95 17.79 2.35
CA LYS A 79 -6.40 16.56 1.75
C LYS A 79 -4.86 16.56 1.69
N PHE A 80 -4.23 17.71 1.48
CA PHE A 80 -2.76 17.80 1.52
C PHE A 80 -2.14 17.54 2.90
N LYS A 81 -2.94 17.64 3.97
CA LYS A 81 -2.49 17.33 5.34
C LYS A 81 -2.77 15.89 5.73
N ASP A 82 -3.48 15.12 4.92
CA ASP A 82 -3.82 13.74 5.24
C ASP A 82 -2.60 12.83 4.98
N ASP A 83 -2.21 12.02 5.96
CA ASP A 83 -1.13 11.03 5.86
C ASP A 83 -1.45 9.96 4.81
N THR A 84 -2.75 9.67 4.65
CA THR A 84 -3.30 8.71 3.69
C THR A 84 -4.45 9.31 2.90
N LEU A 85 -4.53 8.96 1.64
CA LEU A 85 -5.49 9.42 0.65
C LEU A 85 -6.17 8.24 -0.02
N ASP A 86 -7.42 8.46 -0.41
CA ASP A 86 -8.17 7.48 -1.18
C ASP A 86 -7.58 7.32 -2.59
N TYR A 87 -7.41 6.08 -3.04
CA TYR A 87 -6.87 5.77 -4.36
C TYR A 87 -7.72 6.35 -5.48
N GLY A 88 -9.05 6.30 -5.35
CA GLY A 88 -9.97 6.87 -6.34
C GLY A 88 -9.83 8.39 -6.46
N PHE A 89 -9.55 9.07 -5.34
CA PHE A 89 -9.23 10.49 -5.35
C PHE A 89 -7.89 10.78 -6.04
N VAL A 90 -6.81 10.08 -5.66
CA VAL A 90 -5.47 10.26 -6.25
C VAL A 90 -5.49 10.01 -7.76
N LYS A 91 -6.17 8.95 -8.21
CA LYS A 91 -6.31 8.62 -9.63
C LYS A 91 -6.97 9.74 -10.43
N ARG A 92 -8.06 10.32 -9.92
CA ARG A 92 -8.74 11.44 -10.58
C ARG A 92 -7.85 12.68 -10.65
N VAL A 93 -7.10 12.99 -9.60
CA VAL A 93 -6.15 14.09 -9.62
C VAL A 93 -5.05 13.83 -10.66
N GLY A 94 -4.52 12.61 -10.72
CA GLY A 94 -3.52 12.17 -11.71
C GLY A 94 -4.00 12.34 -13.15
N GLU A 95 -5.26 11.98 -13.42
CA GLU A 95 -5.90 12.20 -14.73
C GLU A 95 -6.01 13.68 -15.10
N ILE A 96 -6.28 14.56 -14.13
CA ILE A 96 -6.36 16.03 -14.35
C ILE A 96 -4.98 16.62 -14.63
N ILE A 97 -3.95 16.18 -13.89
CA ILE A 97 -2.60 16.75 -14.01
C ILE A 97 -1.69 16.02 -15.01
N GLY A 98 -2.15 14.90 -15.56
CA GLY A 98 -1.37 14.06 -16.47
C GLY A 98 -0.17 13.36 -15.80
N HIS A 99 -0.27 13.08 -14.49
CA HIS A 99 0.80 12.44 -13.72
C HIS A 99 0.39 11.03 -13.30
N ASP A 100 1.27 10.06 -13.52
CA ASP A 100 1.07 8.70 -13.03
C ASP A 100 1.63 8.56 -11.62
N PHE A 101 0.73 8.30 -10.68
CA PHE A 101 1.02 8.16 -9.26
C PHE A 101 1.40 6.73 -8.86
N SER A 102 1.44 5.78 -9.80
CA SER A 102 1.75 4.38 -9.54
C SER A 102 3.15 4.14 -8.96
N SER A 103 4.13 4.98 -9.33
CA SER A 103 5.50 4.93 -8.80
C SER A 103 5.63 5.55 -7.41
N ASP A 104 4.79 6.53 -7.11
CA ASP A 104 4.95 7.39 -5.93
C ASP A 104 4.21 6.80 -4.72
N PHE A 105 3.08 6.12 -4.96
CA PHE A 105 2.39 5.34 -3.96
C PHE A 105 2.77 3.87 -4.08
N THR A 106 4.00 3.54 -3.65
CA THR A 106 4.49 2.17 -3.60
C THR A 106 3.81 1.39 -2.49
N SER A 107 2.64 0.80 -2.80
CA SER A 107 1.96 -0.40 -2.27
C SER A 107 1.91 -0.74 -0.76
N LEU A 108 2.68 -0.12 0.14
CA LEU A 108 2.62 -0.37 1.60
C LEU A 108 1.35 0.21 2.24
N GLN A 109 0.67 1.14 1.57
CA GLN A 109 -0.62 1.71 1.99
C GLN A 109 -1.82 1.11 1.24
N GLN A 110 -1.59 0.16 0.33
CA GLN A 110 -2.63 -0.49 -0.48
C GLN A 110 -3.11 -1.82 0.13
N SER A 111 -2.53 -2.24 1.26
CA SER A 111 -2.83 -3.49 1.96
C SER A 111 -4.19 -3.52 2.67
N VAL A 112 -4.97 -2.43 2.63
CA VAL A 112 -6.33 -2.35 3.21
C VAL A 112 -7.43 -2.55 2.17
N LEU A 113 -7.10 -2.81 0.90
CA LEU A 113 -8.11 -3.10 -0.12
C LEU A 113 -8.26 -4.63 -0.31
N PRO A 114 -9.42 -5.22 0.06
CA PRO A 114 -9.73 -6.58 -0.33
C PRO A 114 -10.02 -6.61 -1.84
N PHE A 115 -9.10 -7.18 -2.60
CA PHE A 115 -9.28 -7.79 -3.91
C PHE A 115 -10.14 -7.03 -4.94
N ALA A 116 -9.49 -6.36 -5.89
CA ALA A 116 -9.82 -6.47 -7.33
C ALA A 116 -8.86 -5.63 -8.19
N VAL A 117 -7.90 -6.29 -8.85
CA VAL A 117 -7.38 -5.82 -10.14
C VAL A 117 -7.37 -7.02 -11.09
N ASN A 118 -8.52 -7.27 -11.71
CA ASN A 118 -8.52 -7.92 -13.02
C ASN A 118 -8.47 -6.78 -14.05
N SER A 119 -7.29 -6.54 -14.61
CA SER A 119 -7.14 -5.63 -15.74
C SER A 119 -7.76 -6.29 -16.97
N VAL A 120 -8.92 -5.83 -17.40
CA VAL A 120 -9.50 -6.16 -18.71
C VAL A 120 -9.31 -4.94 -19.61
N THR A 121 -8.39 -5.08 -20.56
CA THR A 121 -8.19 -4.20 -21.70
C THR A 121 -9.42 -4.23 -22.61
N ASN A 122 -10.19 -3.14 -22.64
CA ASN A 122 -11.17 -2.92 -23.70
C ASN A 122 -10.83 -1.64 -24.50
N SER A 123 -10.36 -1.86 -25.72
CA SER A 123 -10.21 -0.86 -26.78
C SER A 123 -11.56 -0.45 -27.38
N VAL A 124 -11.79 0.87 -27.43
CA VAL A 124 -12.47 1.72 -28.43
C VAL A 124 -13.42 1.04 -29.46
N THR A 125 -14.66 1.56 -29.62
CA THR A 125 -15.25 2.08 -30.90
C THR A 125 -16.58 2.83 -30.65
N ASN A 126 -16.78 3.90 -31.42
CA ASN A 126 -17.77 5.00 -31.34
C ASN A 126 -19.27 4.68 -31.63
N SER A 127 -20.18 5.36 -30.89
CA SER A 127 -21.47 6.04 -31.26
C SER A 127 -22.62 5.31 -32.00
N PRO A 128 -23.88 5.86 -32.12
CA PRO A 128 -24.69 6.74 -31.24
C PRO A 128 -26.19 6.31 -31.08
N VAL A 129 -26.94 7.08 -30.27
CA VAL A 129 -28.43 7.30 -30.25
C VAL A 129 -29.29 6.51 -29.22
N LYS A 130 -30.04 7.30 -28.43
CA LYS A 130 -31.04 7.02 -27.35
C LYS A 130 -32.34 6.37 -27.92
N PRO A 131 -33.44 6.04 -27.18
CA PRO A 131 -33.76 6.31 -25.76
C PRO A 131 -34.48 5.18 -24.95
N VAL A 132 -34.33 5.22 -23.62
CA VAL A 132 -35.42 5.18 -22.59
C VAL A 132 -36.34 3.94 -22.47
N LEU A 133 -36.27 3.36 -21.25
CA LEU A 133 -37.29 2.65 -20.45
C LEU A 133 -37.33 1.11 -20.40
N HIS A 134 -37.42 0.67 -19.14
CA HIS A 134 -37.70 -0.66 -18.58
C HIS A 134 -36.58 -1.70 -18.61
N ARG A 135 -35.84 -1.71 -17.49
CA ARG A 135 -34.96 -2.78 -17.03
C ARG A 135 -35.79 -4.04 -16.76
N SER A 136 -36.00 -4.85 -17.79
CA SER A 136 -36.45 -6.23 -17.65
C SER A 136 -35.28 -7.13 -17.29
N VAL A 137 -35.50 -7.88 -16.22
CA VAL A 137 -34.77 -9.06 -15.73
C VAL A 137 -34.08 -9.84 -16.87
N THR A 138 -32.76 -9.80 -16.90
CA THR A 138 -31.94 -10.86 -17.53
C THR A 138 -31.39 -11.70 -16.40
N SER A 139 -31.91 -12.92 -16.27
CA SER A 139 -31.30 -14.00 -15.51
C SER A 139 -29.93 -14.31 -16.11
N PRO A 140 -28.80 -14.03 -15.44
CA PRO A 140 -27.58 -14.74 -15.77
C PRO A 140 -27.73 -16.13 -15.17
N THR A 141 -27.48 -17.17 -15.97
CA THR A 141 -27.23 -18.52 -15.47
C THR A 141 -26.07 -18.42 -14.48
N VAL A 142 -26.41 -18.31 -13.19
CA VAL A 142 -25.42 -18.22 -12.12
C VAL A 142 -24.70 -19.56 -12.11
N ASP A 143 -23.42 -19.55 -12.45
CA ASP A 143 -22.57 -20.73 -12.31
C ASP A 143 -22.84 -21.36 -10.93
N PRO A 144 -23.17 -22.66 -10.85
CA PRO A 144 -23.59 -23.30 -9.60
C PRO A 144 -22.50 -23.20 -8.52
N ASP A 145 -21.25 -22.95 -8.92
CA ASP A 145 -20.12 -22.74 -8.02
C ASP A 145 -20.15 -21.35 -7.36
N ILE A 146 -20.54 -20.30 -8.09
CA ILE A 146 -20.69 -18.94 -7.54
C ILE A 146 -21.86 -18.89 -6.56
N ALA A 147 -22.98 -19.55 -6.89
CA ALA A 147 -24.12 -19.65 -5.99
C ALA A 147 -23.76 -20.37 -4.67
N LYS A 148 -22.96 -21.44 -4.76
CA LYS A 148 -22.45 -22.16 -3.58
C LYS A 148 -21.52 -21.29 -2.73
N GLN A 149 -20.58 -20.59 -3.36
CA GLN A 149 -19.66 -19.69 -2.65
C GLN A 149 -20.42 -18.56 -1.95
N LEU A 150 -21.43 -17.99 -2.61
CA LEU A 150 -22.29 -16.96 -2.03
C LEU A 150 -23.07 -17.50 -0.83
N MET A 151 -23.63 -18.70 -0.93
CA MET A 151 -24.34 -19.34 0.17
C MET A 151 -23.41 -19.68 1.35
N GLN A 152 -22.18 -20.15 1.08
CA GLN A 152 -21.17 -20.37 2.11
C GLN A 152 -20.77 -19.08 2.82
N LEU A 153 -20.61 -17.98 2.07
CA LEU A 153 -20.28 -16.69 2.65
C LEU A 153 -21.43 -16.15 3.51
N GLN A 154 -22.66 -16.28 3.02
CA GLN A 154 -23.87 -15.93 3.76
C GLN A 154 -23.97 -16.72 5.07
N GLN A 155 -23.74 -18.05 5.03
CA GLN A 155 -23.76 -18.89 6.22
C GLN A 155 -22.69 -18.48 7.24
N LYS A 156 -21.48 -18.18 6.78
CA LYS A 156 -20.39 -17.69 7.65
C LYS A 156 -20.75 -16.36 8.31
N TYR A 157 -21.38 -15.45 7.57
CA TYR A 157 -21.81 -14.16 8.11
C TYR A 157 -22.90 -14.31 9.16
N ILE A 158 -23.92 -15.14 8.89
CA ILE A 158 -25.00 -15.41 9.85
C ILE A 158 -24.45 -16.00 11.15
N ALA A 159 -23.59 -17.02 11.06
CA ALA A 159 -23.00 -17.66 12.23
C ALA A 159 -22.16 -16.67 13.07
N LEU A 160 -21.48 -15.72 12.42
CA LEU A 160 -20.73 -14.68 13.12
C LEU A 160 -21.65 -13.71 13.86
N LEU A 161 -22.76 -13.30 13.24
CA LEU A 161 -23.76 -12.43 13.87
C LEU A 161 -24.43 -13.12 15.06
N GLU A 162 -24.74 -14.41 14.93
CA GLU A 162 -25.32 -15.21 16.02
C GLU A 162 -24.34 -15.33 17.19
N ALA A 163 -23.08 -15.70 16.94
CA ALA A 163 -22.06 -15.77 17.98
C ALA A 163 -21.82 -14.41 18.68
N TYR A 164 -21.91 -13.31 17.93
CA TYR A 164 -21.83 -11.96 18.49
C TYR A 164 -23.03 -11.63 19.39
N ASN A 165 -24.24 -11.95 18.93
CA ASN A 165 -25.48 -11.76 19.70
C ASN A 165 -25.49 -12.61 20.97
N ASP A 166 -25.02 -13.87 20.90
CA ASP A 166 -24.86 -14.74 22.07
C ASP A 166 -23.89 -14.14 23.09
N LEU A 167 -22.79 -13.52 22.62
CA LEU A 167 -21.84 -12.85 23.49
C LEU A 167 -22.45 -11.63 24.18
N LEU A 168 -23.23 -10.84 23.43
CA LEU A 168 -23.97 -9.70 23.99
C LEU A 168 -25.00 -10.14 25.02
N LEU A 169 -25.78 -11.18 24.74
CA LEU A 169 -26.74 -11.74 25.68
C LEU A 169 -26.06 -12.33 26.92
N LYS A 170 -24.86 -12.93 26.78
CA LYS A 170 -24.11 -13.46 27.92
C LYS A 170 -23.57 -12.36 28.84
N VAL A 171 -23.17 -11.21 28.29
CA VAL A 171 -22.61 -10.09 29.06
C VAL A 171 -23.69 -9.17 29.62
N TYR A 172 -24.79 -8.98 28.88
CA TYR A 172 -25.83 -7.98 29.17
C TYR A 172 -27.25 -8.54 29.29
N GLY A 173 -27.43 -9.87 29.24
CA GLY A 173 -28.73 -10.50 29.41
C GLY A 173 -29.31 -10.28 30.82
N PRO A 174 -30.64 -10.22 30.97
CA PRO A 174 -31.27 -10.17 32.28
C PRO A 174 -30.93 -11.45 33.07
N ARG A 175 -30.61 -11.29 34.37
CA ARG A 175 -30.35 -12.41 35.29
C ARG A 175 -31.62 -13.20 35.60
#